data_AF-A0A7X7HAF4-F1
#
_entry.id   AF-A0A7X7HAF4-F1
#
_cell.length_a   1.000
_cell.length_b   1.000
_cell.length_c   1.000
_cell.angle_alpha   90.00
_cell.angle_beta   90.00
_cell.angle_gamma   90.00
#
_symmetry.space_group_name_H-M   'P 1'
#
loop_
_entity.id
_entity.type
_entity.pdbx_description
1 polymer ?
#
loop_
_entity_poly.entity_id
_entity_poly.type
_entity_poly.pdbx_seq_one_letter_code
_entity_poly.pdbx_strand_id
1 'polypeptide(L)'
;QLNADGSPKNVSNGAGNVYNRNFNSTSADGLVIEGNFMTINGSKLPYSNPRSGSGTVGYAKEFEIVVVQVGIFNYNVSGNLDSGLTINNLQIIGNTTVPSVNFGGTAEEIMLQERLMSRNSGGYIGVMVFNGSSTFNNVQVRFAVVGFSHYAYGEGVEMSMNNVIVDDSWACSVYMQGATQAHLSNSYFGQSGGPAFHVSDKRPFDGINNPTMIIENCEVNNFISGEEAWFKAYGMSGVALQLKSSISSGISATGRGIIKDNIDPITGVETEMINFILLTEPKEEAEEKDEQSNIISSSEVIIEIDGVRLDRGWEFLSSPGDPRIQSGQFVFPIGLYSDTAAFLSLANDIGTYAYMNYGANLSPEQLEALPWQLAPLASFYNMTAQQIVDRLMAAGGNPANIQFPTTGIPQYLEVLAPIPVFHNGYANVIIELQPIS
;
A
#
# COMPACT_ATOMS: atom_id res chain seq x y z
N GLN A 1 26.93 -6.24 -16.96
CA GLN A 1 27.09 -7.05 -18.19
C GLN A 1 25.84 -6.82 -19.05
N LEU A 2 25.98 -6.72 -20.37
CA LEU A 2 24.85 -6.43 -21.27
C LEU A 2 24.57 -7.61 -22.22
N ASN A 3 23.33 -7.67 -22.72
CA ASN A 3 22.91 -8.44 -23.88
C ASN A 3 23.50 -7.86 -25.17
N ALA A 4 23.39 -8.63 -26.26
CA ALA A 4 23.85 -8.18 -27.57
C ALA A 4 23.10 -6.92 -28.07
N ASP A 5 21.88 -6.71 -27.58
CA ASP A 5 21.07 -5.52 -27.84
C ASP A 5 21.35 -4.35 -26.88
N GLY A 6 22.31 -4.50 -25.96
CA GLY A 6 22.67 -3.47 -24.99
C GLY A 6 21.82 -3.42 -23.71
N SER A 7 20.79 -4.26 -23.57
CA SER A 7 20.02 -4.36 -22.32
C SER A 7 20.84 -4.98 -21.17
N PRO A 8 20.63 -4.60 -19.90
CA PRO A 8 21.35 -5.17 -18.77
C PRO A 8 21.02 -6.66 -18.58
N LYS A 9 22.00 -7.47 -18.20
CA LYS A 9 21.79 -8.89 -17.84
C LYS A 9 21.73 -9.07 -16.34
N ASN A 10 20.62 -9.61 -15.84
CA ASN A 10 20.42 -10.14 -14.50
C ASN A 10 20.58 -11.68 -14.49
N VAL A 11 21.83 -12.17 -14.61
CA VAL A 11 22.11 -13.61 -14.80
C VAL A 11 22.99 -14.24 -13.72
N SER A 12 23.56 -13.45 -12.80
CA SER A 12 24.25 -13.91 -11.56
C SER A 12 24.85 -12.73 -10.78
N ASN A 13 24.98 -12.87 -9.46
CA ASN A 13 25.74 -12.01 -8.55
C ASN A 13 25.52 -10.48 -8.68
N GLY A 14 24.30 -10.04 -9.02
CA GLY A 14 23.99 -8.62 -9.17
C GLY A 14 24.55 -8.00 -10.46
N ALA A 15 24.85 -8.80 -11.48
CA ALA A 15 25.08 -8.30 -12.83
C ALA A 15 23.88 -7.45 -13.28
N GLY A 16 24.17 -6.30 -13.90
CA GLY A 16 23.15 -5.35 -14.35
C GLY A 16 22.96 -4.16 -13.41
N ASN A 17 23.23 -4.34 -12.10
CA ASN A 17 23.23 -3.26 -11.12
C ASN A 17 24.36 -2.24 -11.40
N VAL A 18 24.13 -0.97 -11.06
CA VAL A 18 25.11 0.11 -11.29
C VAL A 18 26.17 0.11 -10.19
N TYR A 19 25.74 0.33 -8.94
CA TYR A 19 26.55 0.20 -7.73
C TYR A 19 26.12 -1.07 -7.01
N ASN A 20 27.03 -2.04 -6.93
CA ASN A 20 26.72 -3.38 -6.45
C ASN A 20 27.64 -3.77 -5.29
N ARG A 21 27.07 -3.91 -4.10
CA ARG A 21 27.69 -4.64 -2.99
C ARG A 21 27.03 -6.00 -2.92
N ASN A 22 27.73 -7.01 -3.41
CA ASN A 22 27.30 -8.41 -3.30
C ASN A 22 28.41 -9.21 -2.64
N PHE A 23 28.14 -9.73 -1.44
CA PHE A 23 29.16 -10.39 -0.64
C PHE A 23 28.55 -11.47 0.27
N ASN A 24 29.23 -12.60 0.38
CA ASN A 24 28.88 -13.64 1.35
C ASN A 24 29.91 -13.58 2.47
N SER A 25 29.48 -13.19 3.66
CA SER A 25 30.33 -12.90 4.81
C SER A 25 29.83 -13.59 6.06
N THR A 26 30.75 -14.13 6.86
CA THR A 26 30.45 -14.56 8.24
C THR A 26 30.59 -13.42 9.25
N SER A 27 31.19 -12.29 8.87
CA SER A 27 31.29 -11.07 9.67
C SER A 27 30.28 -10.02 9.22
N ALA A 28 29.84 -9.16 10.15
CA ALA A 28 28.99 -8.00 9.81
C ALA A 28 29.65 -7.12 8.74
N ASP A 29 28.91 -6.77 7.69
CA ASP A 29 29.32 -5.77 6.68
C ASP A 29 28.54 -4.49 6.91
N GLY A 30 29.23 -3.37 7.11
CA GLY A 30 28.62 -2.05 7.21
C GLY A 30 29.05 -1.20 6.02
N LEU A 31 28.10 -0.78 5.18
CA LEU A 31 28.34 0.16 4.09
C LEU A 31 27.64 1.49 4.38
N VAL A 32 28.41 2.57 4.44
CA VAL A 32 27.88 3.93 4.56
C VAL A 32 28.20 4.72 3.29
N ILE A 33 27.17 5.35 2.72
CA ILE A 33 27.27 6.24 1.56
C ILE A 33 26.86 7.65 1.99
N GLU A 34 27.84 8.55 2.03
CA GLU A 34 27.62 9.97 2.25
C GLU A 34 27.46 10.70 0.91
N GLY A 35 26.21 10.95 0.52
CA GLY A 35 25.87 11.58 -0.75
C GLY A 35 26.25 13.06 -0.82
N ASN A 36 26.39 13.76 0.31
CA ASN A 36 26.73 15.19 0.37
C ASN A 36 25.86 16.07 -0.55
N PHE A 37 24.57 15.76 -0.63
CA PHE A 37 23.55 16.40 -1.48
C PHE A 37 23.84 16.28 -3.00
N MET A 38 24.67 15.31 -3.40
CA MET A 38 24.93 15.03 -4.82
C MET A 38 23.76 14.29 -5.48
N THR A 39 23.71 14.39 -6.81
CA THR A 39 22.75 13.68 -7.66
C THR A 39 23.44 12.56 -8.45
N ILE A 40 22.96 11.33 -8.29
CA ILE A 40 23.27 10.20 -9.16
C ILE A 40 22.23 10.17 -10.29
N ASN A 41 22.66 10.48 -11.51
CA ASN A 41 21.78 10.57 -12.66
C ASN A 41 21.84 9.34 -13.57
N GLY A 42 20.87 8.45 -13.40
CA GLY A 42 20.66 7.23 -14.17
C GLY A 42 19.73 7.39 -15.38
N SER A 43 19.30 8.59 -15.75
CA SER A 43 18.31 8.81 -16.84
C SER A 43 18.69 8.24 -18.21
N LYS A 44 19.98 7.95 -18.44
CA LYS A 44 20.51 7.35 -19.67
C LYS A 44 20.85 5.86 -19.55
N LEU A 45 20.49 5.23 -18.43
CA LEU A 45 20.69 3.79 -18.25
C LEU A 45 19.80 3.01 -19.24
N PRO A 46 20.30 1.88 -19.79
CA PRO A 46 19.53 1.05 -20.69
C PRO A 46 18.32 0.42 -19.97
N TYR A 47 17.29 0.05 -20.72
CA TYR A 47 16.16 -0.71 -20.17
C TYR A 47 16.43 -2.20 -20.26
N SER A 48 16.04 -2.93 -19.23
CA SER A 48 15.91 -4.37 -19.26
C SER A 48 14.88 -4.78 -20.31
N ASN A 49 14.98 -6.04 -20.74
CA ASN A 49 14.01 -6.66 -21.63
C ASN A 49 13.75 -8.12 -21.21
N PRO A 50 12.81 -8.84 -21.83
CA PRO A 50 12.48 -10.22 -21.45
C PRO A 50 13.66 -11.20 -21.54
N ARG A 51 14.70 -10.87 -22.30
CA ARG A 51 15.93 -11.68 -22.44
C ARG A 51 16.99 -11.34 -21.40
N SER A 52 16.70 -10.41 -20.50
CA SER A 52 17.66 -9.90 -19.52
C SER A 52 17.85 -10.81 -18.30
N GLY A 53 17.03 -11.83 -18.09
CA GLY A 53 17.12 -12.72 -16.92
C GLY A 53 15.79 -12.87 -16.21
N SER A 54 15.74 -13.66 -15.13
CA SER A 54 14.50 -14.18 -14.56
C SER A 54 13.57 -13.10 -13.98
N GLY A 55 12.39 -13.02 -14.58
CA GLY A 55 11.15 -12.63 -13.91
C GLY A 55 9.97 -12.98 -14.80
N THR A 56 8.82 -13.20 -14.17
CA THR A 56 7.56 -13.55 -14.85
C THR A 56 7.04 -12.33 -15.59
N VAL A 57 6.67 -12.49 -16.87
CA VAL A 57 5.90 -11.48 -17.60
C VAL A 57 4.53 -11.37 -16.93
N GLY A 58 3.96 -10.16 -16.84
CA GLY A 58 2.70 -9.90 -16.15
C GLY A 58 1.55 -10.86 -16.44
N TYR A 59 0.62 -10.94 -15.49
CA TYR A 59 -0.52 -11.84 -15.53
C TYR A 59 -1.53 -11.51 -16.64
N ALA A 60 -1.62 -10.24 -17.03
CA ALA A 60 -2.45 -9.81 -18.16
C ALA A 60 -1.71 -10.01 -19.49
N LYS A 61 -2.20 -10.95 -20.31
CA LYS A 61 -1.61 -11.33 -21.63
C LYS A 61 -1.64 -10.20 -22.68
N GLU A 62 -2.18 -9.04 -22.35
CA GLU A 62 -2.36 -7.92 -23.28
C GLU A 62 -1.07 -7.09 -23.44
N PHE A 63 -0.18 -7.09 -22.43
CA PHE A 63 1.05 -6.30 -22.45
C PHE A 63 2.27 -7.08 -21.93
N GLU A 64 3.41 -6.93 -22.60
CA GLU A 64 4.67 -7.51 -22.14
C GLU A 64 5.26 -6.66 -21.01
N ILE A 65 5.23 -7.16 -19.77
CA ILE A 65 5.98 -6.57 -18.65
C ILE A 65 7.37 -7.19 -18.58
N VAL A 66 8.37 -6.34 -18.43
CA VAL A 66 9.74 -6.72 -18.12
C VAL A 66 9.96 -6.66 -16.62
N VAL A 67 9.83 -7.80 -15.94
CA VAL A 67 10.08 -7.89 -14.49
C VAL A 67 11.53 -8.29 -14.25
N VAL A 68 12.46 -7.34 -14.30
CA VAL A 68 13.88 -7.61 -14.06
C VAL A 68 14.35 -6.76 -12.88
N GLN A 69 14.70 -7.42 -11.77
CA GLN A 69 15.16 -6.75 -10.55
C GLN A 69 16.63 -6.32 -10.69
N VAL A 70 16.84 -5.11 -11.22
CA VAL A 70 18.14 -4.44 -11.24
C VAL A 70 18.03 -3.05 -10.60
N GLY A 71 18.98 -2.72 -9.74
CA GLY A 71 19.03 -1.49 -8.96
C GLY A 71 20.16 -0.56 -9.36
N ILE A 72 19.95 0.75 -9.18
CA ILE A 72 21.05 1.73 -9.23
C ILE A 72 21.98 1.46 -8.05
N PHE A 73 21.42 1.32 -6.85
CA PHE A 73 22.13 0.78 -5.69
C PHE A 73 21.59 -0.59 -5.35
N ASN A 74 22.47 -1.58 -5.29
CA ASN A 74 22.15 -2.92 -4.84
C ASN A 74 23.04 -3.29 -3.65
N TYR A 75 22.40 -3.65 -2.54
CA TYR A 75 23.05 -4.20 -1.36
C TYR A 75 22.51 -5.60 -1.09
N ASN A 76 23.39 -6.59 -1.23
CA ASN A 76 23.08 -7.99 -0.99
C ASN A 76 24.26 -8.63 -0.26
N VAL A 77 24.21 -8.57 1.08
CA VAL A 77 25.23 -9.20 1.92
C VAL A 77 24.58 -10.31 2.74
N SER A 78 24.99 -11.55 2.51
CA SER A 78 24.43 -12.73 3.20
C SER A 78 25.41 -13.32 4.22
N GLY A 79 24.88 -13.89 5.30
CA GLY A 79 25.64 -14.68 6.29
C GLY A 79 25.75 -14.08 7.70
N ASN A 80 25.43 -12.80 7.89
CA ASN A 80 25.28 -12.17 9.21
C ASN A 80 24.18 -11.08 9.20
N LEU A 81 23.21 -11.17 10.12
CA LEU A 81 22.08 -10.24 10.24
C LEU A 81 22.49 -8.83 10.71
N ASP A 82 23.64 -8.68 11.36
CA ASP A 82 24.21 -7.38 11.79
C ASP A 82 24.76 -6.53 10.62
N SER A 83 24.65 -7.03 9.38
CA SER A 83 25.08 -6.29 8.20
C SER A 83 24.08 -5.19 7.87
N GLY A 84 24.56 -4.05 7.34
CA GLY A 84 23.65 -2.99 6.97
C GLY A 84 24.18 -1.94 6.00
N LEU A 85 23.23 -1.25 5.38
CA LEU A 85 23.44 -0.16 4.44
C LEU A 85 22.93 1.16 5.04
N THR A 86 23.75 2.19 5.05
CA THR A 86 23.29 3.56 5.33
C THR A 86 23.55 4.46 4.13
N ILE A 87 22.54 5.21 3.68
CA ILE A 87 22.70 6.26 2.67
C ILE A 87 22.16 7.57 3.23
N ASN A 88 22.98 8.61 3.17
CA ASN A 88 22.66 9.94 3.68
C ASN A 88 22.76 10.99 2.57
N ASN A 89 21.84 11.96 2.54
CA ASN A 89 21.93 13.18 1.73
C ASN A 89 22.21 12.91 0.24
N LEU A 90 21.39 12.11 -0.43
CA LEU A 90 21.62 11.70 -1.82
C LEU A 90 20.35 11.83 -2.66
N GLN A 91 20.49 12.37 -3.87
CA GLN A 91 19.43 12.32 -4.88
C GLN A 91 19.75 11.26 -5.93
N ILE A 92 18.77 10.44 -6.28
CA ILE A 92 18.87 9.37 -7.26
C ILE A 92 17.79 9.61 -8.32
N ILE A 93 18.22 9.70 -9.57
CA ILE A 93 17.35 9.84 -10.74
C ILE A 93 17.44 8.55 -11.54
N GLY A 94 16.34 7.83 -11.68
CA GLY A 94 16.24 6.64 -12.52
C GLY A 94 16.01 6.96 -14.00
N ASN A 95 15.58 5.95 -14.75
CA ASN A 95 15.40 6.00 -16.20
C ASN A 95 13.97 5.76 -16.68
N THR A 96 12.97 5.77 -15.81
CA THR A 96 11.58 5.48 -16.20
C THR A 96 10.61 6.48 -15.56
N THR A 97 9.37 6.49 -16.00
CA THR A 97 8.31 7.34 -15.44
C THR A 97 7.02 6.54 -15.39
N VAL A 98 5.95 7.08 -14.84
CA VAL A 98 4.59 6.52 -14.91
C VAL A 98 3.94 6.86 -16.26
N PRO A 99 3.77 5.92 -17.20
CA PRO A 99 2.95 6.15 -18.38
C PRO A 99 1.50 5.74 -18.12
N SER A 100 0.58 6.46 -18.74
CA SER A 100 -0.82 6.07 -18.90
C SER A 100 -1.13 5.90 -20.39
N VAL A 101 -2.15 5.10 -20.72
CA VAL A 101 -2.66 4.94 -22.08
C VAL A 101 -3.92 5.76 -22.23
N ASN A 102 -3.98 6.59 -23.26
CA ASN A 102 -5.19 7.24 -23.71
C ASN A 102 -5.84 6.38 -24.82
N PHE A 103 -6.81 5.56 -24.44
CA PHE A 103 -7.57 4.73 -25.40
C PHE A 103 -8.56 5.51 -26.28
N GLY A 104 -8.71 6.82 -26.06
CA GLY A 104 -9.42 7.71 -26.98
C GLY A 104 -8.60 8.10 -28.21
N GLY A 105 -7.31 7.75 -28.25
CA GLY A 105 -6.42 7.99 -29.38
C GLY A 105 -6.63 7.02 -30.54
N THR A 106 -5.84 7.22 -31.59
CA THR A 106 -5.76 6.29 -32.72
C THR A 106 -5.12 4.96 -32.30
N ALA A 107 -5.38 3.90 -33.05
CA ALA A 107 -4.76 2.59 -32.80
C ALA A 107 -3.22 2.63 -32.80
N GLU A 108 -2.61 3.52 -33.59
CA GLU A 108 -1.16 3.70 -33.63
C GLU A 108 -0.63 4.39 -32.36
N GLU A 109 -1.34 5.40 -31.85
CA GLU A 109 -0.99 6.10 -30.61
C GLU A 109 -1.10 5.17 -29.39
N ILE A 110 -2.17 4.37 -29.35
CA ILE A 110 -2.37 3.34 -28.33
C ILE A 110 -1.20 2.35 -28.36
N MET A 111 -0.88 1.79 -29.53
CA MET A 111 0.24 0.86 -29.69
C MET A 111 1.59 1.48 -29.27
N LEU A 112 1.81 2.76 -29.54
CA LEU A 112 3.03 3.46 -29.12
C LEU A 112 3.10 3.61 -27.59
N GLN A 113 1.98 3.96 -26.95
CA GLN A 113 1.89 4.09 -25.49
C GLN A 113 2.10 2.73 -24.81
N GLU A 114 1.52 1.65 -25.34
CA GLU A 114 1.71 0.29 -24.85
C GLU A 114 3.18 -0.15 -24.92
N ARG A 115 3.88 0.17 -26.00
CA ARG A 115 5.34 -0.07 -26.12
C ARG A 115 6.13 0.74 -25.10
N LEU A 116 5.74 1.98 -24.82
CA LEU A 116 6.38 2.81 -23.81
C LEU A 116 6.19 2.22 -22.41
N MET A 117 4.99 1.73 -22.07
CA MET A 117 4.72 1.05 -20.80
C MET A 117 5.61 -0.19 -20.63
N SER A 118 5.65 -1.04 -21.66
CA SER A 118 6.48 -2.26 -21.66
C SER A 118 7.95 -1.92 -21.44
N ARG A 119 8.50 -0.96 -22.19
CA ARG A 119 9.89 -0.50 -22.01
C ARG A 119 10.12 0.05 -20.60
N ASN A 120 9.22 0.90 -20.11
CA ASN A 120 9.35 1.57 -18.82
C ASN A 120 9.31 0.59 -17.63
N SER A 121 8.61 -0.54 -17.77
CA SER A 121 8.62 -1.62 -16.76
C SER A 121 10.00 -2.25 -16.57
N GLY A 122 10.86 -2.21 -17.59
CA GLY A 122 12.25 -2.69 -17.54
C GLY A 122 13.26 -1.68 -17.01
N GLY A 123 12.83 -0.56 -16.45
CA GLY A 123 13.73 0.43 -15.84
C GLY A 123 14.44 -0.08 -14.58
N TYR A 124 15.20 0.82 -13.93
CA TYR A 124 15.95 0.50 -12.72
C TYR A 124 15.15 0.79 -11.45
N ILE A 125 15.36 -0.05 -10.42
CA ILE A 125 15.00 0.25 -9.03
C ILE A 125 16.00 1.28 -8.49
N GLY A 126 15.56 2.25 -7.69
CA GLY A 126 16.45 3.24 -7.08
C GLY A 126 17.44 2.59 -6.13
N VAL A 127 16.93 2.02 -5.05
CA VAL A 127 17.73 1.28 -4.07
C VAL A 127 17.11 -0.08 -3.79
N MET A 128 17.92 -1.13 -3.82
CA MET A 128 17.51 -2.51 -3.63
C MET A 128 18.35 -3.15 -2.52
N VAL A 129 17.67 -3.66 -1.48
CA VAL A 129 18.29 -4.26 -0.30
C VAL A 129 17.76 -5.68 -0.12
N PHE A 130 18.62 -6.67 -0.36
CA PHE A 130 18.25 -8.09 -0.27
C PHE A 130 18.41 -8.69 1.13
N ASN A 131 19.39 -8.22 1.88
CA ASN A 131 19.77 -8.79 3.17
C ASN A 131 20.36 -7.69 4.07
N GLY A 132 20.19 -7.84 5.39
CA GLY A 132 20.63 -6.87 6.39
C GLY A 132 19.69 -5.67 6.54
N SER A 133 19.91 -4.90 7.61
CA SER A 133 19.18 -3.67 7.88
C SER A 133 19.61 -2.53 6.96
N SER A 134 18.75 -1.54 6.77
CA SER A 134 19.08 -0.37 5.96
C SER A 134 18.53 0.91 6.57
N THR A 135 19.25 2.01 6.36
CA THR A 135 18.89 3.34 6.86
C THR A 135 19.07 4.38 5.77
N PHE A 136 18.01 5.15 5.51
CA PHE A 136 17.99 6.19 4.50
C PHE A 136 17.61 7.52 5.13
N ASN A 137 18.55 8.46 5.19
CA ASN A 137 18.32 9.79 5.76
C ASN A 137 18.45 10.87 4.68
N ASN A 138 17.38 11.63 4.46
CA ASN A 138 17.38 12.71 3.48
C ASN A 138 17.83 12.21 2.08
N VAL A 139 17.19 11.13 1.63
CA VAL A 139 17.43 10.53 0.31
C VAL A 139 16.23 10.80 -0.58
N GLN A 140 16.48 11.17 -1.82
CA GLN A 140 15.44 11.34 -2.82
C GLN A 140 15.61 10.34 -3.95
N VAL A 141 14.53 9.67 -4.36
CA VAL A 141 14.50 8.80 -5.54
C VAL A 141 13.39 9.27 -6.46
N ARG A 142 13.71 9.50 -7.74
CA ARG A 142 12.71 9.81 -8.77
C ARG A 142 12.91 9.00 -10.02
N PHE A 143 11.85 8.85 -10.81
CA PHE A 143 11.91 8.28 -12.16
C PHE A 143 12.44 6.83 -12.18
N ALA A 144 12.03 6.02 -11.19
CA ALA A 144 12.49 4.65 -11.00
C ALA A 144 11.34 3.65 -11.25
N VAL A 145 11.64 2.36 -11.43
CA VAL A 145 10.57 1.34 -11.49
C VAL A 145 9.94 1.19 -10.11
N VAL A 146 10.81 1.04 -9.11
CA VAL A 146 10.49 1.11 -7.69
C VAL A 146 11.47 2.07 -7.04
N GLY A 147 11.02 2.90 -6.11
CA GLY A 147 11.90 3.77 -5.34
C GLY A 147 12.89 2.97 -4.50
N PHE A 148 12.36 2.24 -3.52
CA PHE A 148 13.09 1.37 -2.60
C PHE A 148 12.50 -0.04 -2.59
N SER A 149 13.34 -1.06 -2.71
CA SER A 149 12.94 -2.46 -2.53
C SER A 149 13.63 -3.09 -1.33
N HIS A 150 12.84 -3.68 -0.44
CA HIS A 150 13.27 -4.40 0.74
C HIS A 150 12.90 -5.87 0.64
N TYR A 151 13.90 -6.74 0.70
CA TYR A 151 13.71 -8.20 0.74
C TYR A 151 14.35 -8.82 2.00
N ALA A 152 14.96 -7.99 2.86
CA ALA A 152 15.70 -8.50 4.00
C ALA A 152 14.77 -8.90 5.13
N TYR A 153 15.14 -9.99 5.79
CA TYR A 153 14.33 -10.63 6.83
C TYR A 153 15.21 -11.15 7.96
N GLY A 154 14.69 -11.09 9.18
CA GLY A 154 15.30 -11.63 10.38
C GLY A 154 14.93 -10.81 11.61
N GLU A 155 15.16 -11.38 12.79
CA GLU A 155 15.01 -10.66 14.04
C GLU A 155 15.92 -9.42 14.05
N GLY A 156 15.35 -8.24 14.33
CA GLY A 156 16.07 -6.96 14.32
C GLY A 156 16.42 -6.41 12.93
N VAL A 157 15.93 -7.03 11.85
CA VAL A 157 16.14 -6.52 10.48
C VAL A 157 15.07 -5.50 10.12
N GLU A 158 15.52 -4.32 9.70
CA GLU A 158 14.63 -3.19 9.42
C GLU A 158 15.15 -2.32 8.27
N MET A 159 14.23 -1.77 7.47
CA MET A 159 14.46 -0.60 6.62
C MET A 159 13.92 0.67 7.29
N SER A 160 14.81 1.54 7.75
CA SER A 160 14.46 2.84 8.34
C SER A 160 14.63 3.96 7.31
N MET A 161 13.59 4.78 7.14
CA MET A 161 13.53 5.87 6.17
C MET A 161 13.09 7.15 6.89
N ASN A 162 13.92 8.20 6.84
CA ASN A 162 13.64 9.47 7.49
C ASN A 162 13.95 10.64 6.55
N ASN A 163 12.99 11.56 6.40
CA ASN A 163 13.07 12.68 5.45
C ASN A 163 13.34 12.23 4.01
N VAL A 164 12.74 11.11 3.58
CA VAL A 164 12.89 10.59 2.22
C VAL A 164 11.83 11.18 1.30
N ILE A 165 12.19 11.36 0.02
CA ILE A 165 11.26 11.78 -1.03
C ILE A 165 11.28 10.73 -2.14
N VAL A 166 10.15 10.11 -2.44
CA VAL A 166 9.98 9.23 -3.60
C VAL A 166 8.88 9.77 -4.49
N ASP A 167 9.14 9.89 -5.79
CA ASP A 167 8.18 10.46 -6.73
C ASP A 167 8.40 9.95 -8.16
N ASP A 168 7.31 9.85 -8.93
CA ASP A 168 7.29 9.33 -10.30
C ASP A 168 7.94 7.94 -10.43
N SER A 169 7.38 6.97 -9.71
CA SER A 169 7.80 5.56 -9.79
C SER A 169 6.85 4.73 -10.66
N TRP A 170 7.36 4.01 -11.66
CA TRP A 170 6.51 3.23 -12.58
C TRP A 170 5.56 2.25 -11.87
N ALA A 171 6.02 1.57 -10.81
CA ALA A 171 5.22 0.65 -9.99
C ALA A 171 4.86 1.25 -8.63
N CYS A 172 5.81 1.34 -7.70
CA CYS A 172 5.53 1.75 -6.32
C CYS A 172 6.73 2.50 -5.72
N SER A 173 6.49 3.24 -4.65
CA SER A 173 7.55 3.97 -3.97
C SER A 173 8.38 3.05 -3.08
N VAL A 174 7.72 2.19 -2.31
CA VAL A 174 8.37 1.16 -1.49
C VAL A 174 7.77 -0.20 -1.81
N TYR A 175 8.63 -1.16 -2.15
CA TYR A 175 8.27 -2.56 -2.31
C TYR A 175 8.90 -3.39 -1.19
N MET A 176 8.07 -4.12 -0.45
CA MET A 176 8.51 -5.13 0.51
C MET A 176 8.10 -6.50 -0.02
N GLN A 177 9.03 -7.45 -0.06
CA GLN A 177 8.69 -8.83 -0.39
C GLN A 177 9.29 -9.79 0.63
N GLY A 178 8.42 -10.33 1.49
CA GLY A 178 8.87 -11.14 2.62
C GLY A 178 9.92 -10.40 3.45
N ALA A 179 9.76 -9.10 3.65
CA ALA A 179 10.67 -8.34 4.51
C ALA A 179 10.07 -8.19 5.90
N THR A 180 10.93 -8.14 6.93
CA THR A 180 10.47 -8.09 8.33
C THR A 180 9.81 -6.76 8.65
N GLN A 181 10.51 -5.64 8.46
CA GLN A 181 10.02 -4.34 8.90
C GLN A 181 10.49 -3.20 8.02
N ALA A 182 9.61 -2.23 7.78
CA ALA A 182 9.95 -0.91 7.29
C ALA A 182 9.36 0.18 8.19
N HIS A 183 10.17 1.16 8.57
CA HIS A 183 9.76 2.34 9.33
C HIS A 183 10.01 3.59 8.51
N LEU A 184 8.92 4.28 8.16
CA LEU A 184 8.88 5.46 7.33
C LEU A 184 8.51 6.66 8.20
N SER A 185 9.35 7.68 8.23
CA SER A 185 9.14 8.88 9.05
C SER A 185 9.44 10.17 8.30
N ASN A 186 8.63 11.21 8.52
CA ASN A 186 8.87 12.57 8.01
C ASN A 186 9.09 12.63 6.49
N SER A 187 8.45 11.75 5.72
CA SER A 187 8.77 11.48 4.32
C SER A 187 7.62 11.85 3.38
N TYR A 188 7.95 12.05 2.10
CA TYR A 188 6.98 12.30 1.04
C TYR A 188 7.01 11.15 0.02
N PHE A 189 5.84 10.61 -0.30
CA PHE A 189 5.64 9.58 -1.31
C PHE A 189 4.59 10.05 -2.32
N GLY A 190 5.08 10.49 -3.48
CA GLY A 190 4.27 11.06 -4.56
C GLY A 190 3.79 10.03 -5.58
N GLN A 191 3.75 10.44 -6.85
CA GLN A 191 3.14 9.66 -7.91
C GLN A 191 3.84 8.32 -8.10
N SER A 192 3.06 7.24 -8.03
CA SER A 192 3.44 5.89 -8.43
C SER A 192 2.40 5.35 -9.41
N GLY A 193 2.78 4.40 -10.28
CA GLY A 193 1.83 3.81 -11.23
C GLY A 193 0.88 2.78 -10.60
N GLY A 194 1.25 2.20 -9.46
CA GLY A 194 0.47 1.28 -8.64
C GLY A 194 0.25 1.85 -7.24
N PRO A 195 0.26 1.04 -6.18
CA PRO A 195 0.20 1.54 -4.80
C PRO A 195 1.48 2.31 -4.44
N ALA A 196 1.40 3.25 -3.50
CA ALA A 196 2.61 3.89 -2.97
C ALA A 196 3.49 2.85 -2.27
N PHE A 197 2.87 1.97 -1.50
CA PHE A 197 3.49 0.88 -0.76
C PHE A 197 2.91 -0.46 -1.18
N HIS A 198 3.77 -1.37 -1.64
CA HIS A 198 3.37 -2.72 -2.00
C HIS A 198 4.09 -3.72 -1.08
N VAL A 199 3.31 -4.45 -0.30
CA VAL A 199 3.83 -5.39 0.72
C VAL A 199 3.40 -6.80 0.36
N SER A 200 4.33 -7.61 -0.13
CA SER A 200 4.08 -9.03 -0.36
C SER A 200 4.44 -9.82 0.89
N ASP A 201 3.45 -10.48 1.47
CA ASP A 201 3.67 -11.50 2.48
C ASP A 201 4.13 -12.80 1.82
N LYS A 202 5.20 -13.38 2.34
CA LYS A 202 5.91 -14.54 1.76
C LYS A 202 6.19 -15.64 2.77
N ARG A 203 5.73 -15.49 4.03
CA ARG A 203 6.02 -16.48 5.07
C ARG A 203 4.78 -16.75 5.88
N PRO A 204 4.50 -18.03 6.18
CA PRO A 204 3.43 -18.34 7.10
C PRO A 204 3.83 -17.98 8.54
N PHE A 205 2.82 -17.84 9.40
CA PHE A 205 2.87 -17.68 10.86
C PHE A 205 3.19 -16.30 11.41
N ASP A 206 2.72 -16.10 12.63
CA ASP A 206 2.84 -14.93 13.49
C ASP A 206 4.30 -14.52 13.82
N GLY A 207 4.46 -13.25 14.20
CA GLY A 207 5.67 -12.72 14.82
C GLY A 207 6.61 -12.03 13.81
N ILE A 208 7.91 -12.35 13.85
CA ILE A 208 8.92 -11.72 12.99
C ILE A 208 8.71 -12.00 11.49
N ASN A 209 7.86 -12.99 11.17
CA ASN A 209 7.46 -13.39 9.82
C ASN A 209 6.47 -12.42 9.19
N ASN A 210 5.62 -11.76 9.99
CA ASN A 210 4.60 -10.83 9.51
C ASN A 210 5.29 -9.54 9.04
N PRO A 211 5.17 -9.17 7.76
CA PRO A 211 5.65 -7.88 7.30
C PRO A 211 5.02 -6.75 8.11
N THR A 212 5.88 -5.93 8.69
CA THR A 212 5.48 -4.76 9.48
C THR A 212 5.83 -3.48 8.74
N MET A 213 4.85 -2.60 8.55
CA MET A 213 5.06 -1.26 8.00
C MET A 213 4.57 -0.20 8.98
N ILE A 214 5.50 0.65 9.42
CA ILE A 214 5.26 1.76 10.35
C ILE A 214 5.39 3.06 9.56
N ILE A 215 4.34 3.88 9.55
CA ILE A 215 4.23 5.13 8.80
C ILE A 215 3.93 6.25 9.80
N GLU A 216 4.87 7.17 9.97
CA GLU A 216 4.76 8.27 10.93
C GLU A 216 5.03 9.61 10.26
N ASN A 217 4.09 10.55 10.39
CA ASN A 217 4.24 11.92 9.88
C ASN A 217 4.71 11.94 8.40
N CYS A 218 4.10 11.12 7.56
CA CYS A 218 4.42 11.04 6.13
C CYS A 218 3.28 11.62 5.29
N GLU A 219 3.63 12.31 4.21
CA GLU A 219 2.67 12.69 3.17
C GLU A 219 2.70 11.63 2.07
N VAL A 220 1.55 10.99 1.84
CA VAL A 220 1.36 10.06 0.71
C VAL A 220 0.36 10.69 -0.25
N ASN A 221 0.82 11.03 -1.45
CA ASN A 221 0.07 11.78 -2.46
C ASN A 221 0.08 11.00 -3.78
N ASN A 222 -0.40 9.76 -3.73
CA ASN A 222 -0.37 8.81 -4.84
C ASN A 222 -1.75 8.66 -5.47
N PHE A 223 -2.18 9.71 -6.19
CA PHE A 223 -3.44 9.69 -6.90
C PHE A 223 -3.33 8.85 -8.19
N ILE A 224 -4.13 7.80 -8.28
CA ILE A 224 -4.19 6.89 -9.43
C ILE A 224 -5.62 6.80 -9.97
N SER A 225 -5.72 6.57 -11.26
CA SER A 225 -6.98 6.34 -11.99
C SER A 225 -7.36 4.87 -12.06
N GLY A 226 -6.40 3.95 -11.96
CA GLY A 226 -6.57 2.53 -12.28
C GLY A 226 -6.28 2.20 -13.75
N GLU A 227 -5.92 3.21 -14.55
CA GLU A 227 -5.56 3.10 -15.97
C GLU A 227 -4.05 3.23 -16.23
N GLU A 228 -3.27 3.42 -15.17
CA GLU A 228 -1.82 3.43 -15.21
C GLU A 228 -1.27 2.08 -15.65
N ALA A 229 -0.03 2.11 -16.14
CA ALA A 229 0.63 0.94 -16.68
C ALA A 229 0.66 -0.26 -15.76
N TRP A 230 0.89 -0.03 -14.47
CA TRP A 230 0.93 -1.08 -13.46
C TRP A 230 -0.43 -1.78 -13.31
N PHE A 231 -1.55 -1.05 -13.26
CA PHE A 231 -2.86 -1.67 -13.14
C PHE A 231 -3.19 -2.58 -14.32
N LYS A 232 -2.87 -2.14 -15.54
CA LYS A 232 -3.08 -2.94 -16.76
C LYS A 232 -2.20 -4.19 -16.79
N ALA A 233 -0.92 -3.99 -16.48
CA ALA A 233 0.08 -5.04 -16.33
C ALA A 233 -0.39 -6.20 -15.43
N TYR A 234 -0.97 -5.86 -14.28
CA TYR A 234 -1.37 -6.83 -13.27
C TYR A 234 -2.86 -7.21 -13.36
N GLY A 235 -3.61 -6.73 -14.36
CA GLY A 235 -5.05 -7.02 -14.48
C GLY A 235 -5.92 -6.37 -13.38
N MET A 236 -5.41 -5.31 -12.76
CA MET A 236 -6.00 -4.64 -11.59
C MET A 236 -6.94 -3.48 -11.96
N SER A 237 -7.07 -3.09 -13.23
CA SER A 237 -7.95 -1.97 -13.63
C SER A 237 -9.41 -2.19 -13.22
N GLY A 238 -9.93 -3.42 -13.39
CA GLY A 238 -11.28 -3.77 -12.92
C GLY A 238 -11.41 -3.73 -11.38
N VAL A 239 -10.35 -4.09 -10.66
CA VAL A 239 -10.30 -4.03 -9.19
C VAL A 239 -10.31 -2.59 -8.71
N ALA A 240 -9.54 -1.70 -9.35
CA ALA A 240 -9.54 -0.27 -9.04
C ALA A 240 -10.95 0.34 -9.22
N LEU A 241 -11.63 0.01 -10.32
CA LEU A 241 -13.02 0.44 -10.56
C LEU A 241 -13.97 -0.09 -9.49
N GLN A 242 -13.83 -1.35 -9.10
CA GLN A 242 -14.66 -1.96 -8.06
C GLN A 242 -14.42 -1.28 -6.70
N LEU A 243 -13.17 -1.05 -6.31
CA LEU A 243 -12.83 -0.35 -5.06
C LEU A 243 -13.49 1.04 -5.03
N LYS A 244 -13.36 1.82 -6.11
CA LYS A 244 -13.99 3.13 -6.25
C LYS A 244 -15.50 3.08 -6.03
N SER A 245 -16.19 2.17 -6.73
CA SER A 245 -17.65 2.03 -6.67
C SER A 245 -18.15 1.51 -5.32
N SER A 246 -17.57 0.41 -4.83
CA SER A 246 -18.00 -0.25 -3.59
C SER A 246 -17.77 0.62 -2.37
N ILE A 247 -16.60 1.26 -2.26
CA ILE A 247 -16.29 2.13 -1.12
C ILE A 247 -17.17 3.38 -1.16
N SER A 248 -17.30 4.04 -2.32
CA SER A 248 -18.11 5.26 -2.44
C SER A 248 -19.57 5.02 -2.07
N SER A 249 -20.13 3.87 -2.47
CA SER A 249 -21.47 3.45 -2.04
C SER A 249 -21.54 3.27 -0.52
N GLY A 250 -20.58 2.53 0.05
CA GLY A 250 -20.54 2.18 1.47
C GLY A 250 -20.35 3.38 2.41
N ILE A 251 -19.63 4.42 1.98
CA ILE A 251 -19.37 5.61 2.80
C ILE A 251 -20.28 6.80 2.45
N SER A 252 -21.18 6.68 1.49
CA SER A 252 -22.03 7.79 1.01
C SER A 252 -22.79 8.52 2.12
N ALA A 253 -23.28 7.79 3.13
CA ALA A 253 -24.00 8.35 4.28
C ALA A 253 -23.12 9.16 5.24
N THR A 254 -21.80 9.04 5.12
CA THR A 254 -20.84 9.75 5.98
C THR A 254 -20.55 11.16 5.50
N GLY A 255 -21.03 11.59 4.34
CA GLY A 255 -20.69 12.92 3.82
C GLY A 255 -19.21 13.07 3.45
N ARG A 256 -18.54 11.95 3.13
CA ARG A 256 -17.14 11.89 2.67
C ARG A 256 -17.03 11.05 1.40
N GLY A 257 -15.94 11.27 0.66
CA GLY A 257 -15.63 10.54 -0.56
C GLY A 257 -14.22 9.95 -0.53
N ILE A 258 -13.88 9.19 -1.56
CA ILE A 258 -12.49 8.74 -1.84
C ILE A 258 -12.01 9.21 -3.21
N ILE A 259 -12.95 9.69 -4.04
CA ILE A 259 -12.68 10.16 -5.39
C ILE A 259 -12.21 11.61 -5.34
N LYS A 260 -11.17 11.89 -6.11
CA LYS A 260 -10.75 13.22 -6.50
C LYS A 260 -10.78 13.30 -8.01
N ASP A 261 -11.55 14.23 -8.54
CA ASP A 261 -11.57 14.51 -9.97
C ASP A 261 -10.31 15.27 -10.37
N ASN A 262 -9.64 14.77 -11.41
CA ASN A 262 -8.49 15.42 -12.01
C ASN A 262 -8.77 15.73 -13.47
N ILE A 263 -8.66 17.00 -13.84
CA ILE A 263 -8.81 17.44 -15.22
C ILE A 263 -7.42 17.55 -15.82
N ASP A 264 -7.15 16.72 -16.83
CA ASP A 264 -5.89 16.80 -17.57
C ASP A 264 -5.81 18.19 -18.25
N PRO A 265 -4.76 18.98 -17.96
CA PRO A 265 -4.69 20.38 -18.39
C PRO A 265 -4.46 20.53 -19.91
N ILE A 266 -4.09 19.47 -20.62
CA ILE A 266 -3.79 19.47 -22.05
C ILE A 266 -4.99 18.98 -22.85
N THR A 267 -5.63 17.90 -22.40
CA THR A 267 -6.72 17.22 -23.10
C THR A 267 -8.10 17.64 -22.61
N GLY A 268 -8.19 18.21 -21.40
CA GLY A 268 -9.46 18.56 -20.74
C GLY A 268 -10.27 17.35 -20.28
N VAL A 269 -9.70 16.14 -20.35
CA VAL A 269 -10.37 14.91 -19.90
C VAL A 269 -10.36 14.88 -18.38
N GLU A 270 -11.55 14.75 -17.81
CA GLU A 270 -11.76 14.53 -16.38
C GLU A 270 -11.58 13.04 -16.07
N THR A 271 -10.77 12.75 -15.06
CA THR A 271 -10.47 11.40 -14.61
C THR A 271 -10.67 11.31 -13.11
N GLU A 272 -11.51 10.38 -12.68
CA GLU A 272 -11.67 10.05 -11.26
C GLU A 272 -10.39 9.37 -10.75
N MET A 273 -9.81 9.89 -9.68
CA MET A 273 -8.62 9.32 -9.05
C MET A 273 -8.86 8.98 -7.58
N ILE A 274 -8.13 8.00 -7.06
CA ILE A 274 -8.06 7.67 -5.63
C ILE A 274 -6.62 7.78 -5.16
N ASN A 275 -6.40 8.24 -3.92
CA ASN A 275 -5.08 8.17 -3.32
C ASN A 275 -4.82 6.73 -2.81
N PHE A 276 -4.08 5.95 -3.58
CA PHE A 276 -3.88 4.51 -3.36
C PHE A 276 -2.58 4.26 -2.59
N ILE A 277 -2.70 4.09 -1.28
CA ILE A 277 -1.56 4.17 -0.36
C ILE A 277 -0.87 2.82 -0.24
N LEU A 278 -1.62 1.79 0.16
CA LEU A 278 -1.05 0.48 0.46
C LEU A 278 -1.84 -0.62 -0.23
N LEU A 279 -1.12 -1.63 -0.69
CA LEU A 279 -1.66 -2.91 -1.14
C LEU A 279 -0.81 -4.03 -0.58
N THR A 280 -1.46 -5.04 0.01
CA THR A 280 -0.80 -6.30 0.35
C THR A 280 -1.05 -7.37 -0.67
N GLU A 281 -0.11 -8.29 -0.81
CA GLU A 281 -0.23 -9.46 -1.67
C GLU A 281 0.18 -10.71 -0.87
N PRO A 282 -0.72 -11.71 -0.70
CA PRO A 282 -0.32 -13.02 -0.21
C PRO A 282 0.42 -13.78 -1.32
N LYS A 283 1.68 -14.17 -1.07
CA LYS A 283 2.42 -15.04 -1.99
C LYS A 283 2.12 -16.51 -1.72
N GLU A 284 2.32 -17.33 -2.75
CA GLU A 284 2.19 -18.80 -2.65
C GLU A 284 3.05 -19.38 -1.51
N GLU A 285 4.19 -18.76 -1.19
CA GLU A 285 5.05 -19.23 -0.11
C GLU A 285 4.54 -18.90 1.31
N ALA A 286 3.52 -18.05 1.44
CA ALA A 286 2.81 -17.78 2.69
C ALA A 286 1.62 -18.75 2.92
N GLU A 287 1.35 -19.67 1.98
CA GLU A 287 0.23 -20.61 2.09
C GLU A 287 0.52 -21.73 3.09
N GLU A 288 -0.49 -22.02 3.91
CA GLU A 288 -0.49 -23.15 4.83
C GLU A 288 -1.61 -24.15 4.50
N LYS A 289 -1.56 -25.31 5.16
CA LYS A 289 -2.64 -26.30 5.10
C LYS A 289 -3.22 -26.53 6.47
N ASP A 290 -4.54 -26.48 6.58
CA ASP A 290 -5.24 -26.89 7.78
C ASP A 290 -5.10 -28.41 8.04
N GLU A 291 -5.63 -28.88 9.17
CA GLU A 291 -5.62 -30.30 9.55
C GLU A 291 -6.34 -31.21 8.53
N GLN A 292 -7.20 -30.64 7.68
CA GLN A 292 -7.94 -31.32 6.61
C GLN A 292 -7.26 -31.17 5.23
N SER A 293 -6.06 -30.61 5.18
CA SER A 293 -5.28 -30.35 3.95
C SER A 293 -5.90 -29.31 3.01
N ASN A 294 -6.82 -28.46 3.47
CA ASN A 294 -7.27 -27.30 2.72
C ASN A 294 -6.23 -26.19 2.80
N ILE A 295 -6.02 -25.47 1.71
CA ILE A 295 -5.13 -24.30 1.70
C ILE A 295 -5.79 -23.18 2.50
N ILE A 296 -5.06 -22.65 3.47
CA ILE A 296 -5.38 -21.44 4.22
C ILE A 296 -4.32 -20.39 3.87
N SER A 297 -4.77 -19.20 3.47
CA SER A 297 -3.91 -18.19 2.84
C SER A 297 -4.63 -16.85 2.83
N SER A 298 -4.01 -15.83 3.42
CA SER A 298 -4.22 -14.39 3.21
C SER A 298 -2.97 -13.65 3.69
N SER A 299 -2.81 -12.36 3.38
CA SER A 299 -1.66 -11.59 3.89
C SER A 299 -1.75 -11.43 5.40
N GLU A 300 -0.74 -11.89 6.14
CA GLU A 300 -0.56 -11.55 7.55
C GLU A 300 0.30 -10.31 7.66
N VAL A 301 -0.29 -9.18 8.05
CA VAL A 301 0.44 -7.92 8.06
C VAL A 301 0.16 -7.11 9.31
N ILE A 302 1.18 -6.34 9.68
CA ILE A 302 1.08 -5.35 10.73
C ILE A 302 1.31 -4.00 10.08
N ILE A 303 0.32 -3.13 10.17
CA ILE A 303 0.40 -1.77 9.63
C ILE A 303 0.17 -0.80 10.77
N GLU A 304 1.07 0.15 10.96
CA GLU A 304 0.93 1.21 11.94
C GLU A 304 0.99 2.56 11.26
N ILE A 305 -0.04 3.39 11.45
CA ILE A 305 -0.13 4.73 10.85
C ILE A 305 -0.38 5.73 11.96
N ASP A 306 0.58 6.64 12.18
CA ASP A 306 0.52 7.69 13.20
C ASP A 306 0.07 7.17 14.58
N GLY A 307 0.59 6.01 14.97
CA GLY A 307 0.32 5.34 16.25
C GLY A 307 -0.97 4.51 16.29
N VAL A 308 -1.74 4.43 15.20
CA VAL A 308 -2.86 3.49 15.07
C VAL A 308 -2.37 2.19 14.45
N ARG A 309 -2.37 1.12 15.25
CA ARG A 309 -1.91 -0.21 14.83
C ARG A 309 -3.06 -1.08 14.31
N LEU A 310 -2.85 -1.68 13.15
CA LEU A 310 -3.71 -2.66 12.50
C LEU A 310 -2.96 -3.98 12.49
N ASP A 311 -3.45 -4.92 13.27
CA ASP A 311 -2.97 -6.30 13.29
C ASP A 311 -4.00 -7.16 12.56
N ARG A 312 -3.62 -7.72 11.41
CA ARG A 312 -4.51 -8.48 10.53
C ARG A 312 -3.91 -9.85 10.27
N GLY A 313 -4.47 -10.85 10.96
CA GLY A 313 -4.14 -12.26 10.74
C GLY A 313 -4.77 -12.80 9.46
N TRP A 314 -4.25 -13.93 8.99
CA TRP A 314 -4.65 -14.55 7.72
C TRP A 314 -6.17 -14.87 7.65
N GLU A 315 -6.82 -15.08 8.78
CA GLU A 315 -8.22 -15.48 8.94
C GLU A 315 -9.17 -14.32 9.24
N PHE A 316 -8.73 -13.07 9.23
CA PHE A 316 -9.55 -11.93 9.71
C PHE A 316 -10.96 -11.90 9.10
N LEU A 317 -11.10 -12.09 7.78
CA LEU A 317 -12.41 -12.08 7.10
C LEU A 317 -13.28 -13.33 7.34
N SER A 318 -12.70 -14.43 7.80
CA SER A 318 -13.39 -15.69 8.12
C SER A 318 -13.59 -15.89 9.62
N SER A 319 -12.92 -15.09 10.47
CA SER A 319 -13.04 -15.16 11.92
C SER A 319 -14.42 -14.69 12.39
N PRO A 320 -15.21 -15.55 13.07
CA PRO A 320 -16.52 -15.17 13.58
C PRO A 320 -16.34 -14.27 14.81
N GLY A 321 -16.23 -12.96 14.62
CA GLY A 321 -16.04 -12.05 15.75
C GLY A 321 -16.25 -10.57 15.45
N ASP A 322 -15.98 -10.13 14.22
CA ASP A 322 -16.13 -8.73 13.87
C ASP A 322 -17.45 -8.46 13.12
N PRO A 323 -18.42 -7.76 13.72
CA PRO A 323 -19.71 -7.46 13.10
C PRO A 323 -19.62 -6.48 11.92
N ARG A 324 -18.45 -5.88 11.69
CA ARG A 324 -18.20 -4.98 10.55
C ARG A 324 -17.88 -5.74 9.27
N ILE A 325 -17.54 -7.03 9.37
CA ILE A 325 -17.33 -7.90 8.21
C ILE A 325 -18.68 -8.19 7.57
N GLN A 326 -18.83 -7.87 6.28
CA GLN A 326 -20.04 -8.11 5.51
C GLN A 326 -19.70 -8.82 4.22
N SER A 327 -20.34 -9.97 3.97
CA SER A 327 -20.16 -10.75 2.73
C SER A 327 -18.68 -11.08 2.41
N GLY A 328 -17.87 -11.33 3.44
CA GLY A 328 -16.44 -11.61 3.26
C GLY A 328 -15.62 -10.38 2.84
N GLN A 329 -16.07 -9.17 3.21
CA GLN A 329 -15.38 -7.91 2.98
C GLN A 329 -15.41 -7.07 4.25
N PHE A 330 -14.43 -6.17 4.39
CA PHE A 330 -14.36 -5.21 5.48
C PHE A 330 -13.90 -3.86 4.92
N VAL A 331 -14.58 -2.79 5.31
CA VAL A 331 -14.21 -1.41 4.99
C VAL A 331 -14.43 -0.58 6.24
N PHE A 332 -13.37 0.02 6.77
CA PHE A 332 -13.48 0.77 8.01
C PHE A 332 -12.43 1.88 8.13
N PRO A 333 -12.75 3.02 8.77
CA PRO A 333 -11.77 4.07 9.04
C PRO A 333 -10.62 3.60 9.95
N ILE A 334 -9.42 4.11 9.67
CA ILE A 334 -8.22 3.93 10.49
C ILE A 334 -8.21 5.00 11.59
N GLY A 335 -8.46 4.61 12.84
CA GLY A 335 -8.62 5.49 13.99
C GLY A 335 -8.84 4.75 15.31
N LEU A 336 -9.49 5.42 16.28
CA LEU A 336 -9.64 4.93 17.67
C LEU A 336 -10.33 3.56 17.79
N TYR A 337 -11.15 3.21 16.81
CA TYR A 337 -12.02 2.04 16.83
C TYR A 337 -11.69 1.04 15.72
N SER A 338 -10.48 1.09 15.15
CA SER A 338 -10.06 0.13 14.12
C SER A 338 -9.92 -1.29 14.66
N ASP A 339 -9.52 -1.43 15.92
CA ASP A 339 -9.51 -2.71 16.63
C ASP A 339 -10.94 -3.21 16.94
N THR A 340 -11.16 -4.52 16.81
CA THR A 340 -12.47 -5.14 17.02
C THR A 340 -12.97 -4.98 18.45
N ALA A 341 -12.11 -5.14 19.46
CA ALA A 341 -12.52 -5.00 20.85
C ALA A 341 -12.86 -3.54 21.19
N ALA A 342 -12.09 -2.57 20.67
CA ALA A 342 -12.40 -1.15 20.80
C ALA A 342 -13.77 -0.80 20.17
N PHE A 343 -14.06 -1.33 18.97
CA PHE A 343 -15.36 -1.13 18.32
C PHE A 343 -16.53 -1.72 19.11
N LEU A 344 -16.39 -2.96 19.59
CA LEU A 344 -17.42 -3.62 20.40
C LEU A 344 -17.67 -2.90 21.72
N SER A 345 -16.60 -2.38 22.36
CA SER A 345 -16.73 -1.54 23.55
C SER A 345 -17.55 -0.29 23.26
N LEU A 346 -17.24 0.42 22.16
CA LEU A 346 -17.99 1.60 21.75
C LEU A 346 -19.49 1.32 21.56
N ALA A 347 -19.84 0.22 20.88
CA ALA A 347 -21.24 -0.16 20.69
C ALA A 347 -21.95 -0.39 22.04
N ASN A 348 -21.31 -1.13 22.96
CA ASN A 348 -21.86 -1.37 24.29
C ASN A 348 -22.02 -0.07 25.10
N ASP A 349 -21.04 0.84 25.01
CA ASP A 349 -21.06 2.12 25.69
C ASP A 349 -22.18 3.03 25.15
N ILE A 350 -22.44 3.00 23.83
CA ILE A 350 -23.57 3.71 23.20
C ILE A 350 -24.90 3.21 23.78
N GLY A 351 -25.10 1.90 23.83
CA GLY A 351 -26.32 1.31 24.36
C GLY A 351 -26.53 1.65 25.84
N THR A 352 -25.47 1.52 26.63
CA THR A 352 -25.47 1.88 28.06
C THR A 352 -25.83 3.34 28.28
N TYR A 353 -25.16 4.26 27.59
CA TYR A 353 -25.38 5.69 27.75
C TYR A 353 -26.78 6.11 27.27
N ALA A 354 -27.25 5.57 26.14
CA ALA A 354 -28.58 5.84 25.62
C ALA A 354 -29.68 5.36 26.58
N TYR A 355 -29.54 4.16 27.16
CA TYR A 355 -30.47 3.64 28.14
C TYR A 355 -30.53 4.51 29.40
N MET A 356 -29.38 4.84 29.98
CA MET A 356 -29.30 5.59 31.24
C MET A 356 -29.84 7.02 31.14
N ASN A 357 -29.64 7.69 29.99
CA ASN A 357 -29.97 9.11 29.85
C ASN A 357 -31.25 9.36 29.05
N TYR A 358 -31.62 8.45 28.14
CA TYR A 358 -32.71 8.64 27.19
C TYR A 358 -33.64 7.43 27.08
N GLY A 359 -33.54 6.44 27.96
CA GLY A 359 -34.36 5.23 27.91
C GLY A 359 -35.88 5.46 28.03
N ALA A 360 -36.30 6.61 28.58
CA ALA A 360 -37.72 7.01 28.59
C ALA A 360 -38.23 7.55 27.25
N ASN A 361 -37.32 7.97 26.36
CA ASN A 361 -37.61 8.61 25.09
C ASN A 361 -37.45 7.67 23.88
N LEU A 362 -36.89 6.48 24.10
CA LEU A 362 -36.57 5.50 23.06
C LEU A 362 -37.33 4.20 23.34
N SER A 363 -37.85 3.56 22.30
CA SER A 363 -38.46 2.24 22.43
C SER A 363 -37.40 1.17 22.75
N PRO A 364 -37.78 0.03 23.36
CA PRO A 364 -36.85 -1.09 23.57
C PRO A 364 -36.16 -1.56 22.28
N GLU A 365 -36.91 -1.62 21.18
CA GLU A 365 -36.39 -1.98 19.86
C GLU A 365 -35.35 -0.96 19.34
N GLN A 366 -35.59 0.34 19.59
CA GLN A 366 -34.61 1.38 19.25
C GLN A 366 -33.34 1.25 20.08
N LEU A 367 -33.46 0.99 21.39
CA LEU A 367 -32.32 0.83 22.29
C LEU A 367 -31.46 -0.39 21.95
N GLU A 368 -32.06 -1.45 21.43
CA GLU A 368 -31.34 -2.64 20.96
C GLU A 368 -30.60 -2.40 19.64
N ALA A 369 -31.21 -1.65 18.71
CA ALA A 369 -30.63 -1.37 17.39
C ALA A 369 -29.60 -0.22 17.40
N LEU A 370 -29.74 0.76 18.31
CA LEU A 370 -28.95 1.98 18.36
C LEU A 370 -27.43 1.75 18.38
N PRO A 371 -26.90 0.85 19.24
CA PRO A 371 -25.48 0.54 19.31
C PRO A 371 -24.86 0.27 17.95
N TRP A 372 -25.51 -0.59 17.17
CA TRP A 372 -25.01 -1.09 15.90
C TRP A 372 -25.23 -0.12 14.74
N GLN A 373 -26.20 0.79 14.87
CA GLN A 373 -26.41 1.87 13.90
C GLN A 373 -25.46 3.06 14.13
N LEU A 374 -25.18 3.41 15.39
CA LEU A 374 -24.37 4.57 15.72
C LEU A 374 -22.88 4.28 15.84
N ALA A 375 -22.46 3.07 16.23
CA ALA A 375 -21.04 2.75 16.38
C ALA A 375 -20.24 2.96 15.08
N PRO A 376 -20.73 2.56 13.88
CA PRO A 376 -20.04 2.85 12.62
C PRO A 376 -19.87 4.35 12.37
N LEU A 377 -20.93 5.15 12.61
CA LEU A 377 -20.89 6.61 12.44
C LEU A 377 -19.93 7.25 13.46
N ALA A 378 -20.04 6.88 14.73
CA ALA A 378 -19.14 7.37 15.77
C ALA A 378 -17.68 7.03 15.45
N SER A 379 -17.41 5.82 14.95
CA SER A 379 -16.08 5.40 14.55
C SER A 379 -15.52 6.22 13.39
N PHE A 380 -16.36 6.50 12.40
CA PHE A 380 -16.02 7.35 11.27
C PHE A 380 -15.67 8.79 11.66
N TYR A 381 -16.08 9.24 12.84
CA TYR A 381 -15.83 10.60 13.32
C TYR A 381 -15.00 10.64 14.61
N ASN A 382 -14.36 9.53 15.00
CA ASN A 382 -13.64 9.37 16.27
C ASN A 382 -14.42 9.90 17.49
N MET A 383 -15.72 9.63 17.54
CA MET A 383 -16.61 10.08 18.61
C MET A 383 -16.75 9.03 19.71
N THR A 384 -16.79 9.52 20.94
CA THR A 384 -17.23 8.75 22.11
C THR A 384 -18.73 8.44 22.05
N ALA A 385 -19.16 7.43 22.82
CA ALA A 385 -20.56 7.05 22.98
C ALA A 385 -21.46 8.23 23.38
N GLN A 386 -21.01 9.04 24.34
CA GLN A 386 -21.73 10.24 24.77
C GLN A 386 -21.95 11.21 23.61
N GLN A 387 -20.88 11.54 22.87
CA GLN A 387 -20.95 12.54 21.80
C GLN A 387 -21.92 12.14 20.70
N ILE A 388 -21.93 10.87 20.27
CA ILE A 388 -22.81 10.43 19.19
C ILE A 388 -24.28 10.34 19.64
N VAL A 389 -24.54 9.90 20.88
CA VAL A 389 -25.91 9.80 21.41
C VAL A 389 -26.50 11.18 21.66
N ASP A 390 -25.75 12.11 22.27
CA ASP A 390 -26.22 13.48 22.48
C ASP A 390 -26.57 14.15 21.14
N ARG A 391 -25.77 13.90 20.10
CA ARG A 391 -26.05 14.37 18.73
C ARG A 391 -27.28 13.72 18.10
N LEU A 392 -27.49 12.42 18.30
CA LEU A 392 -28.72 11.76 17.86
C LEU A 392 -29.95 12.43 18.49
N MET A 393 -29.90 12.72 19.79
CA MET A 393 -31.01 13.34 20.49
C MET A 393 -31.25 14.78 20.03
N ALA A 394 -30.18 15.54 19.78
CA ALA A 394 -30.28 16.86 19.15
C ALA A 394 -30.89 16.80 17.73
N ALA A 395 -30.67 15.69 17.01
CA ALA A 395 -31.25 15.40 15.70
C ALA A 395 -32.68 14.83 15.75
N GLY A 396 -33.31 14.83 16.94
CA GLY A 396 -34.67 14.34 17.13
C GLY A 396 -34.81 12.81 17.10
N GLY A 397 -33.74 12.07 17.37
CA GLY A 397 -33.76 10.61 17.39
C GLY A 397 -33.63 9.95 16.02
N ASN A 398 -33.32 10.70 14.96
CA ASN A 398 -33.11 10.18 13.61
C ASN A 398 -31.62 10.26 13.21
N PRO A 399 -30.92 9.12 13.03
CA PRO A 399 -29.52 9.10 12.63
C PRO A 399 -29.21 9.86 11.34
N ALA A 400 -30.14 9.88 10.38
CA ALA A 400 -29.96 10.59 9.10
C ALA A 400 -29.87 12.11 9.26
N ASN A 401 -30.31 12.66 10.39
CA ASN A 401 -30.31 14.10 10.68
C ASN A 401 -29.11 14.54 11.53
N ILE A 402 -28.24 13.59 11.95
CA ILE A 402 -27.07 13.90 12.77
C ILE A 402 -26.15 14.85 12.00
N GLN A 403 -25.82 15.97 12.63
CA GLN A 403 -24.79 16.87 12.13
C GLN A 403 -23.43 16.40 12.63
N PHE A 404 -22.49 16.16 11.72
CA PHE A 404 -21.15 15.68 12.05
C PHE A 404 -20.12 16.83 12.06
N PRO A 405 -19.08 16.74 12.91
CA PRO A 405 -17.99 17.71 12.94
C PRO A 405 -17.12 17.57 11.69
N THR A 406 -16.44 18.65 11.33
CA THR A 406 -15.47 18.67 10.22
C THR A 406 -14.04 18.35 10.66
N THR A 407 -13.79 18.17 11.96
CA THR A 407 -12.47 17.96 12.57
C THR A 407 -12.39 16.61 13.28
N GLY A 408 -11.19 16.03 13.37
CA GLY A 408 -10.95 14.76 14.07
C GLY A 408 -11.36 13.52 13.28
N ILE A 409 -11.59 13.68 11.98
CA ILE A 409 -12.02 12.60 11.09
C ILE A 409 -10.77 11.80 10.70
N PRO A 410 -10.81 10.45 10.78
CA PRO A 410 -9.82 9.57 10.19
C PRO A 410 -9.43 10.02 8.77
N GLN A 411 -8.13 9.98 8.48
CA GLN A 411 -7.62 10.32 7.15
C GLN A 411 -7.74 9.15 6.18
N TYR A 412 -7.76 7.91 6.68
CA TYR A 412 -7.62 6.72 5.85
C TYR A 412 -8.75 5.71 6.10
N LEU A 413 -9.07 4.95 5.06
CA LEU A 413 -9.85 3.72 5.13
C LEU A 413 -8.94 2.52 4.97
N GLU A 414 -9.21 1.50 5.76
CA GLU A 414 -8.73 0.14 5.57
C GLU A 414 -9.80 -0.65 4.81
N VAL A 415 -9.40 -1.36 3.76
CA VAL A 415 -10.25 -2.21 2.93
C VAL A 415 -9.65 -3.59 2.83
N LEU A 416 -10.39 -4.60 3.27
CA LEU A 416 -10.00 -6.00 3.13
C LEU A 416 -11.02 -6.70 2.23
N ALA A 417 -10.51 -7.22 1.11
CA ALA A 417 -11.32 -7.97 0.17
C ALA A 417 -10.47 -8.99 -0.60
N PRO A 418 -11.07 -10.11 -1.05
CA PRO A 418 -10.46 -10.97 -2.04
C PRO A 418 -10.19 -10.19 -3.33
N ILE A 419 -8.96 -10.25 -3.83
CA ILE A 419 -8.57 -9.61 -5.09
C ILE A 419 -8.42 -10.72 -6.14
N PRO A 420 -9.22 -10.71 -7.23
CA PRO A 420 -9.26 -11.82 -8.19
C PRO A 420 -7.93 -12.21 -8.85
N VAL A 421 -6.94 -11.31 -8.88
CA VAL A 421 -5.63 -11.59 -9.49
C VAL A 421 -4.67 -12.29 -8.53
N PHE A 422 -4.97 -12.30 -7.24
CA PHE A 422 -4.19 -13.03 -6.24
C PHE A 422 -4.73 -14.45 -6.11
N HIS A 423 -3.82 -15.42 -5.93
CA HIS A 423 -4.16 -16.84 -6.02
C HIS A 423 -5.15 -17.26 -4.93
N ASN A 424 -4.96 -16.76 -3.70
CA ASN A 424 -5.77 -17.06 -2.53
C ASN A 424 -5.83 -15.86 -1.56
N GLY A 425 -6.82 -15.88 -0.66
CA GLY A 425 -6.93 -14.94 0.45
C GLY A 425 -7.50 -13.57 0.14
N TYR A 426 -7.34 -12.66 1.11
CA TYR A 426 -7.66 -11.25 0.97
C TYR A 426 -6.41 -10.38 0.97
N ALA A 427 -6.53 -9.19 0.38
CA ALA A 427 -5.53 -8.15 0.47
C ALA A 427 -5.99 -7.05 1.43
N ASN A 428 -5.05 -6.46 2.16
CA ASN A 428 -5.26 -5.21 2.87
C ASN A 428 -4.92 -4.04 1.92
N VAL A 429 -5.86 -3.12 1.80
CA VAL A 429 -5.77 -1.93 0.96
C VAL A 429 -6.01 -0.70 1.82
N ILE A 430 -5.15 0.31 1.70
CA ILE A 430 -5.34 1.60 2.37
C ILE A 430 -5.56 2.70 1.33
N ILE A 431 -6.62 3.49 1.54
CA ILE A 431 -7.03 4.59 0.67
C ILE A 431 -7.32 5.83 1.53
N GLU A 432 -6.98 7.02 1.02
CA GLU A 432 -7.30 8.28 1.69
C GLU A 432 -8.76 8.72 1.53
N LEU A 433 -9.37 9.19 2.61
CA LEU A 433 -10.68 9.84 2.63
C LEU A 433 -10.57 11.30 2.16
N GLN A 434 -11.22 11.60 1.04
CA GLN A 434 -11.36 12.95 0.52
C GLN A 434 -12.56 13.69 1.17
N PRO A 435 -12.48 15.01 1.33
CA PRO A 435 -13.68 15.83 1.50
C PRO A 435 -14.61 15.67 0.30
N ILE A 436 -15.93 15.79 0.48
CA ILE A 436 -16.84 15.94 -0.66
C ILE A 436 -16.58 17.33 -1.27
N SER A 437 -16.25 17.36 -2.56
CA SER A 437 -16.07 18.57 -3.37
C SER A 437 -17.37 19.30 -3.64
#